data_AF-A0A554J4N0-F1
#
_entry.id   AF-A0A554J4N0-F1
#
_cell.length_a   1.000
_cell.length_b   1.000
_cell.length_c   1.000
_cell.angle_alpha   90.00
_cell.angle_beta   90.00
_cell.angle_gamma   90.00
#
_symmetry.space_group_name_H-M   'P 1'
#
loop_
_entity.id
_entity.type
_entity.pdbx_description
1 polymer ?
#
loop_
_entity_poly.entity_id
_entity_poly.type
_entity_poly.pdbx_seq_one_letter_code
_entity_poly.pdbx_strand_id
1 'polypeptide(L)'
;MHNKLIFIILIVVIAGGVWYGLSISGAPEPLLVTTTPEGTSVSAQSTDQEIIGTLLALRAVTLSGSIFSDPSFVTLQDFGTTIVPEPVGRENPFAPLRTAAPASAGAGAAKLFTPSGR
;
A
#
# COMPACT_ATOMS: atom_id res chain seq x y z
N MET A 1 33.36 -62.02 -25.77
CA MET A 1 32.13 -61.45 -25.18
C MET A 1 32.40 -60.21 -24.32
N HIS A 2 33.57 -60.08 -23.70
CA HIS A 2 33.97 -58.92 -22.88
C HIS A 2 33.95 -57.56 -23.62
N ASN A 3 34.44 -57.48 -24.86
CA ASN A 3 34.45 -56.22 -25.62
C ASN A 3 33.03 -55.68 -25.91
N LYS A 4 32.06 -56.58 -26.09
CA LYS A 4 30.65 -56.21 -26.30
C LYS A 4 30.03 -55.67 -25.01
N LEU A 5 30.39 -56.24 -23.85
CA LEU A 5 29.98 -55.72 -22.54
C LEU A 5 30.59 -54.35 -22.24
N ILE A 6 31.88 -54.16 -22.55
CA ILE A 6 32.55 -52.86 -22.40
C ILE A 6 31.87 -51.78 -23.27
N PHE A 7 31.50 -52.12 -24.50
CA PHE A 7 30.80 -51.19 -25.39
C PHE A 7 29.40 -50.83 -24.88
N ILE A 8 28.66 -51.80 -24.34
CA ILE A 8 27.34 -51.57 -23.74
C ILE A 8 27.44 -50.66 -22.51
N ILE A 9 28.41 -50.91 -21.63
CA ILE A 9 28.62 -50.07 -20.44
C ILE A 9 28.97 -48.63 -20.84
N LEU A 10 29.82 -48.44 -21.86
CA LEU A 10 30.16 -47.11 -22.35
C LEU A 10 28.93 -46.35 -22.84
N ILE A 11 28.04 -47.01 -23.60
CA ILE A 11 26.79 -46.41 -24.10
C ILE A 11 25.87 -46.03 -22.94
N VAL A 12 25.75 -46.88 -21.92
CA VAL A 12 24.90 -46.61 -20.75
C VAL A 12 25.42 -45.40 -19.95
N VAL A 13 26.75 -45.27 -19.79
CA VAL A 13 27.35 -44.13 -19.09
C VAL A 13 27.13 -42.82 -19.87
N ILE A 14 27.29 -42.85 -21.20
CA ILE A 14 27.06 -41.68 -22.05
C ILE A 14 25.57 -41.29 -22.01
N ALA A 15 24.67 -42.26 -22.16
CA ALA A 15 23.23 -42.01 -22.10
C ALA A 15 22.80 -41.45 -20.73
N GLY A 16 23.33 -42.00 -19.63
CA GLY A 16 23.09 -41.49 -18.28
C GLY A 16 23.62 -40.08 -18.07
N GLY A 17 24.82 -39.76 -18.59
CA GLY A 17 25.39 -38.41 -18.53
C GLY A 17 24.58 -37.37 -19.30
N VAL A 18 24.13 -37.72 -20.51
CA VAL A 18 23.25 -36.86 -21.32
C VAL A 18 21.89 -36.65 -20.64
N TRP A 19 21.29 -37.72 -20.10
CA TRP A 19 20.03 -37.62 -19.37
C TRP A 19 20.14 -36.74 -18.13
N TYR A 20 21.20 -36.90 -17.34
CA TYR A 20 21.44 -36.10 -16.14
C TYR A 20 21.67 -34.62 -16.48
N GLY A 21 22.47 -34.33 -17.52
CA GLY A 21 22.71 -32.96 -17.99
C GLY A 21 21.43 -32.26 -18.49
N LEU A 22 20.56 -32.98 -19.20
CA LEU A 22 19.25 -32.46 -19.60
C LEU A 22 18.31 -32.29 -18.40
N SER A 23 18.30 -33.24 -17.47
CA SER A 23 17.37 -33.23 -16.33
C SER A 23 17.70 -32.16 -15.29
N ILE A 24 18.93 -31.62 -15.27
CA ILE A 24 19.34 -30.54 -14.37
C ILE A 24 19.04 -29.14 -14.94
N SER A 25 18.62 -29.05 -16.20
CA SER A 25 18.32 -27.78 -16.88
C SER A 25 16.95 -27.17 -16.51
N GLY A 26 16.40 -27.52 -15.34
CA GLY A 26 15.28 -26.79 -14.74
C GLY A 26 15.81 -25.51 -14.10
N ALA A 27 15.69 -24.39 -14.81
CA ALA A 27 15.99 -23.08 -14.23
C ALA A 27 15.14 -22.90 -12.96
N PRO A 28 15.69 -22.38 -11.85
CA PRO A 28 14.88 -21.99 -10.71
C PRO A 28 13.97 -20.85 -11.16
N GLU A 29 12.67 -21.15 -11.32
CA GLU A 29 11.65 -20.13 -11.48
C GLU A 29 11.79 -19.13 -10.32
N PRO A 30 11.99 -17.83 -10.61
CA PRO A 30 12.14 -16.84 -9.55
C PRO A 30 10.84 -16.81 -8.74
N LEU A 31 10.92 -17.22 -7.48
CA LEU A 31 9.79 -17.27 -6.54
C LEU A 31 9.19 -15.87 -6.25
N LEU A 32 9.83 -14.81 -6.76
CA LEU A 32 9.38 -13.43 -6.67
C LEU A 32 9.43 -12.79 -8.05
N VAL A 33 8.31 -12.86 -8.78
CA VAL A 33 8.06 -11.98 -9.91
C VAL A 33 7.60 -10.64 -9.34
N THR A 34 8.43 -9.61 -9.48
CA THR A 34 7.93 -8.23 -9.33
C THR A 34 7.16 -7.92 -10.61
N THR A 35 5.84 -7.90 -10.54
CA THR A 35 5.03 -7.25 -11.55
C THR A 35 5.33 -5.75 -11.48
N THR A 36 6.32 -5.29 -12.24
CA THR A 36 6.31 -3.91 -12.71
C THR A 36 4.93 -3.68 -13.32
N PRO A 37 4.20 -2.61 -12.93
CA PRO A 37 2.90 -2.34 -13.52
C PRO A 37 3.09 -2.27 -15.03
N GLU A 38 2.44 -3.19 -15.71
CA GLU A 38 2.30 -3.24 -17.15
C GLU A 38 1.49 -1.99 -17.53
N GLY A 39 2.20 -0.89 -17.74
CA GLY A 39 1.56 0.42 -17.91
C GLY A 39 2.46 1.50 -18.52
N THR A 40 3.61 1.16 -19.09
CA THR A 40 4.46 2.20 -19.71
C THR A 40 5.20 1.77 -20.98
N SER A 41 4.80 0.68 -21.64
CA SER A 41 5.45 0.32 -22.90
C SER A 41 4.57 -0.38 -23.92
N VAL A 42 3.39 0.18 -24.27
CA VAL A 42 2.83 0.14 -25.63
C VAL A 42 1.89 1.34 -25.81
N SER A 43 2.20 2.21 -26.78
CA SER A 43 1.35 3.23 -27.41
C SER A 43 1.04 4.55 -26.65
N ALA A 44 2.04 5.44 -26.60
CA ALA A 44 1.75 6.89 -26.48
C ALA A 44 0.76 7.40 -27.56
N GLN A 45 0.68 6.73 -28.71
CA GLN A 45 -0.29 7.06 -29.77
C GLN A 45 -1.75 6.71 -29.44
N SER A 46 -2.02 5.70 -28.59
CA SER A 46 -3.41 5.33 -28.26
C SER A 46 -4.00 6.24 -27.18
N THR A 47 -3.18 6.71 -26.23
CA THR A 47 -3.62 7.66 -25.20
C THR A 47 -3.99 9.01 -25.81
N ASP A 48 -3.22 9.51 -26.79
CA ASP A 48 -3.52 10.77 -27.47
C ASP A 48 -4.85 10.69 -28.26
N GLN A 49 -5.11 9.56 -28.93
CA GLN A 49 -6.36 9.35 -29.66
C GLN A 49 -7.57 9.20 -28.72
N GLU A 50 -7.40 8.53 -27.58
CA GLU A 50 -8.44 8.40 -26.57
C GLU A 50 -8.83 9.78 -26.02
N ILE A 51 -7.85 10.61 -25.66
CA ILE A 51 -8.08 11.98 -25.17
C ILE A 51 -8.82 12.83 -26.22
N ILE A 52 -8.39 12.78 -27.49
CA ILE A 52 -9.08 13.50 -28.58
C ILE A 52 -10.52 13.00 -28.73
N GLY A 53 -10.75 11.68 -28.61
CA GLY A 53 -12.07 11.08 -28.62
C GLY A 53 -12.95 11.57 -27.48
N THR A 54 -12.43 11.62 -26.25
CA THR A 54 -13.14 12.14 -25.08
C THR A 54 -13.44 13.63 -25.23
N LEU A 55 -12.50 14.42 -25.76
CA LEU A 55 -12.70 15.86 -26.00
C LEU A 55 -13.78 16.12 -27.04
N LEU A 56 -13.84 15.30 -28.11
CA LEU A 56 -14.88 15.41 -29.12
C LEU A 56 -16.26 15.02 -28.56
N ALA A 57 -16.30 13.98 -27.72
CA ALA A 57 -17.52 13.57 -27.01
C ALA A 57 -18.01 14.68 -26.07
N LEU A 58 -17.13 15.26 -25.25
CA LEU A 58 -17.46 16.37 -24.36
C LEU A 58 -17.91 17.62 -25.11
N ARG A 59 -17.31 17.93 -26.27
CA ARG A 59 -17.75 19.04 -27.13
C ARG A 59 -19.18 18.83 -27.66
N ALA A 60 -19.56 17.58 -27.94
CA ALA A 60 -20.89 17.25 -28.43
C ALA A 60 -21.97 17.26 -27.33
N VAL A 61 -21.56 17.16 -26.06
CA VAL A 61 -22.48 17.28 -24.93
C VAL A 61 -22.88 18.75 -24.76
N THR A 62 -24.13 19.06 -25.09
CA THR A 62 -24.74 20.33 -24.76
C THR A 62 -25.59 20.14 -23.50
N LEU A 63 -25.23 20.82 -22.41
CA LEU A 63 -26.06 20.84 -21.21
C LEU A 63 -27.20 21.83 -21.44
N SER A 64 -28.34 21.32 -21.95
CA SER A 64 -29.59 22.06 -21.91
C SER A 64 -30.04 22.14 -20.45
N GLY A 65 -30.15 23.36 -19.91
CA GLY A 65 -30.66 23.61 -18.55
C GLY A 65 -32.13 23.23 -18.34
N SER A 66 -32.76 22.54 -19.29
CA SER A 66 -34.14 22.06 -19.20
C SER A 66 -34.39 21.13 -18.01
N ILE A 67 -33.35 20.47 -17.47
CA ILE A 67 -33.48 19.64 -16.26
C ILE A 67 -33.88 20.48 -15.04
N PHE A 68 -33.51 21.77 -15.00
CA PHE A 68 -33.88 22.70 -13.93
C PHE A 68 -35.35 23.16 -14.01
N SER A 69 -35.99 22.96 -15.17
CA SER A 69 -37.42 23.24 -15.38
C SER A 69 -38.30 22.02 -15.14
N ASP A 70 -37.71 20.83 -14.92
CA ASP A 70 -38.47 19.63 -14.63
C ASP A 70 -39.12 19.74 -13.24
N PRO A 71 -40.43 19.48 -13.10
CA PRO A 71 -41.10 19.54 -11.82
C PRO A 71 -40.41 18.70 -10.73
N SER A 72 -39.82 17.55 -11.09
CA SER A 72 -39.08 16.68 -10.16
C SER A 72 -37.85 17.38 -9.60
N PHE A 73 -37.15 18.19 -10.41
CA PHE A 73 -36.01 18.99 -9.96
C PHE A 73 -36.45 20.17 -9.09
N VAL A 74 -37.58 20.81 -9.40
CA VAL A 74 -38.12 21.91 -8.59
C VAL A 74 -38.59 21.42 -7.21
N THR A 75 -39.05 20.17 -7.12
CA THR A 75 -39.46 19.55 -5.86
C THR A 75 -38.30 19.00 -5.02
N LEU A 76 -37.05 19.07 -5.49
CA LEU A 76 -35.91 18.56 -4.74
C LEU A 76 -35.70 19.40 -3.47
N GLN A 77 -35.96 18.79 -2.33
CA GLN A 77 -35.70 19.38 -1.03
C GLN A 77 -34.21 19.20 -0.68
N ASP A 78 -33.55 20.28 -0.27
CA ASP A 78 -32.23 20.19 0.32
C ASP A 78 -32.32 19.50 1.70
N PHE A 79 -31.56 18.43 1.89
CA PHE A 79 -31.44 17.68 3.15
C PHE A 79 -30.14 17.99 3.90
N GLY A 80 -29.40 19.01 3.47
CA GLY A 80 -28.21 19.49 4.15
C GLY A 80 -28.52 19.87 5.60
N THR A 81 -27.71 19.35 6.53
CA THR A 81 -27.70 19.80 7.92
C THR A 81 -26.57 20.81 8.11
N THR A 82 -26.83 21.87 8.87
CA THR A 82 -25.77 22.82 9.22
C THR A 82 -24.81 22.14 10.19
N ILE A 83 -23.54 22.04 9.81
CA ILE A 83 -22.49 21.54 10.69
C ILE A 83 -22.09 22.65 11.65
N VAL A 84 -22.29 22.42 12.94
CA VAL A 84 -21.78 23.32 13.99
C VAL A 84 -20.26 23.12 14.07
N PRO A 85 -19.44 24.18 14.01
CA PRO A 85 -18.00 24.06 14.16
C PRO A 85 -17.65 23.47 15.53
N GLU A 86 -16.90 22.37 15.53
CA GLU A 86 -16.34 21.79 16.74
C GLU A 86 -15.01 22.47 17.09
N PRO A 87 -14.68 22.63 18.39
CA PRO A 87 -13.39 23.17 18.78
C PRO A 87 -12.25 22.26 18.30
N VAL A 88 -11.14 22.88 17.90
CA VAL A 88 -9.93 22.13 17.56
C VAL A 88 -9.47 21.27 18.74
N GLY A 89 -9.10 20.02 18.45
CA GLY A 89 -8.62 19.09 19.46
C GLY A 89 -7.30 19.55 20.10
N ARG A 90 -6.83 18.79 21.09
CA ARG A 90 -5.51 19.03 21.70
C ARG A 90 -4.43 18.89 20.63
N GLU A 91 -3.46 19.81 20.60
CA GLU A 91 -2.30 19.74 19.68
C GLU A 91 -1.62 18.36 19.71
N ASN A 92 -1.53 17.76 20.89
CA ASN A 92 -1.10 16.37 21.06
C ASN A 92 -2.23 15.55 21.73
N PRO A 93 -2.89 14.64 20.99
CA PRO A 93 -3.98 13.83 21.54
C PRO A 93 -3.51 12.85 22.63
N PHE A 94 -2.22 12.55 22.70
CA PHE A 94 -1.61 11.61 23.64
C PHE A 94 -0.88 12.27 24.81
N ALA A 95 -0.83 13.60 24.89
CA ALA A 95 -0.14 14.24 26.02
C ALA A 95 -0.81 13.82 27.35
N PRO A 96 -0.02 13.50 28.40
CA PRO A 96 -0.57 13.07 29.69
C PRO A 96 -1.58 14.08 30.24
N LEU A 97 -2.69 13.59 30.80
CA LEU A 97 -3.60 14.44 31.55
C LEU A 97 -2.84 14.94 32.78
N ARG A 98 -2.88 16.24 33.05
CA ARG A 98 -2.26 16.78 34.27
C ARG A 98 -3.10 16.32 35.46
N THR A 99 -2.76 15.16 36.02
CA THR A 99 -3.17 14.79 37.37
C THR A 99 -2.58 15.86 38.29
N ALA A 100 -3.43 16.55 39.05
CA ALA A 100 -2.98 17.53 40.02
C ALA A 100 -2.02 16.84 41.01
N ALA A 101 -0.73 17.10 40.86
CA ALA A 101 0.24 16.82 41.91
C ALA A 101 -0.12 17.74 43.08
N PRO A 102 -0.23 17.24 44.32
CA PRO A 102 -0.44 18.10 45.47
C PRO A 102 0.73 19.09 45.55
N ALA A 103 0.37 20.37 45.67
CA ALA A 103 1.30 21.47 45.77
C ALA A 103 2.31 21.24 46.90
N SER A 104 3.60 21.35 46.56
CA SER A 104 4.74 21.72 47.40
C SER A 104 4.65 21.49 48.92
N ALA A 105 5.41 20.52 49.43
CA ALA A 105 6.01 20.61 50.77
C ALA A 105 7.47 21.09 50.61
N GLY A 106 7.81 22.15 51.35
CA GLY A 106 8.91 23.05 51.07
C GLY A 106 10.33 22.50 51.21
N ALA A 107 11.22 23.17 50.49
CA ALA A 107 12.65 23.18 50.78
C ALA A 107 12.90 23.90 52.12
N GLY A 108 13.36 23.16 53.14
CA GLY A 108 13.83 23.74 54.39
C GLY A 108 13.91 22.72 55.53
N ALA A 109 15.05 22.69 56.22
CA ALA A 109 15.34 21.93 57.45
C ALA A 109 15.71 20.43 57.30
N ALA A 110 16.77 20.16 56.53
CA ALA A 110 17.68 19.08 56.91
C ALA A 110 18.39 19.48 58.22
N LYS A 111 18.05 18.81 59.33
CA LYS A 111 18.80 18.56 60.58
C LYS A 111 17.86 18.54 61.79
N LEU A 112 17.34 17.36 62.16
CA LEU A 112 16.65 17.20 63.45
C LEU A 112 16.69 15.78 64.05
N PHE A 113 17.61 14.92 63.59
CA PHE A 113 17.85 13.62 64.23
C PHE A 113 19.32 13.49 64.63
N THR A 114 19.62 13.86 65.87
CA THR A 114 20.79 13.34 66.60
C THR A 114 20.29 12.28 67.59
N PRO A 115 20.74 11.01 67.50
CA PRO A 115 20.40 10.02 68.50
C PRO A 115 21.19 10.31 69.79
N SER A 116 20.51 10.45 70.92
CA SER A 116 21.10 10.40 72.26
C SER A 116 20.35 9.35 73.06
N GLY A 117 21.08 8.42 73.66
CA GLY A 117 20.51 7.42 74.56
C GLY A 117 21.45 6.24 74.77
N ARG A 118 22.34 6.42 75.76
CA ARG A 118 23.07 5.36 76.45
C ARG A 118 22.11 4.57 77.34
#